data_AF-A0AAV5FF56-F1
#
_entry.id   AF-A0AAV5FF56-F1
#
_cell.length_a   1.000
_cell.length_b   1.000
_cell.length_c   1.000
_cell.angle_alpha   90.00
_cell.angle_beta   90.00
_cell.angle_gamma   90.00
#
_symmetry.space_group_name_H-M   'P 1'
#
loop_
_entity.id
_entity.type
_entity.pdbx_description
1 polymer ?
#
loop_
_entity_poly.entity_id
_entity_poly.type
_entity_poly.pdbx_seq_one_letter_code
_entity_poly.pdbx_strand_id
1 'polypeptide(L)'
;MKDYHFSVNQAQRARLETALNDLQALTPATVSAAVVSVTDIIPINHEGNILRGHWTSDQDGEVVATLCGVVEWVDKLVHLRPLKPRYKAKVHDMIVGRVIQGRRTAVDELDMRSIFDENDVVYAEVHGFQHDGSPELEARSQKCGKEKRTEVENSCPVETRNHICRLANAVRVLSALGFTLTAELIIETAEASSSSNIAANDMLGAEFCVQTAEREAKRRADLLRQKVVS
;
A
#
# COMPACT_ATOMS: atom_id res chain seq x y z
N MET A 1 5.65 0.93 -10.94
CA MET A 1 5.73 2.11 -10.06
C MET A 1 6.84 2.96 -10.65
N LYS A 2 6.60 4.22 -11.06
CA LYS A 2 7.71 5.07 -11.51
C LYS A 2 8.62 5.28 -10.30
N ASP A 3 9.87 4.84 -10.40
CA ASP A 3 10.87 5.12 -9.38
C ASP A 3 11.07 6.65 -9.38
N TYR A 4 10.53 7.32 -8.37
CA TYR A 4 10.75 8.75 -8.17
C TYR A 4 12.18 8.93 -7.70
N HIS A 5 13.11 8.99 -8.65
CA HIS A 5 14.49 9.32 -8.36
C HIS A 5 14.58 10.83 -8.20
N PHE A 6 14.33 11.33 -6.98
CA PHE A 6 14.62 12.73 -6.66
C PHE A 6 16.14 12.94 -6.73
N SER A 7 16.58 14.06 -7.32
CA SER A 7 18.01 14.41 -7.35
C SER A 7 18.46 14.80 -5.95
N VAL A 8 19.09 13.88 -5.24
CA VAL A 8 19.54 14.06 -3.85
C VAL A 8 21.00 14.50 -3.85
N ASN A 9 21.34 15.56 -3.13
CA ASN A 9 22.74 15.93 -2.91
C ASN A 9 23.40 15.00 -1.87
N GLN A 10 24.72 15.07 -1.71
CA GLN A 10 25.43 14.16 -0.81
C GLN A 10 24.98 14.28 0.66
N ALA A 11 24.70 15.49 1.13
CA ALA A 11 24.28 15.74 2.51
C ALA A 11 22.86 15.18 2.79
N GLN A 12 21.93 15.42 1.87
CA GLN A 12 20.57 14.88 1.93
C GLN A 12 20.56 13.36 1.86
N ARG A 13 21.43 12.77 1.04
CA ARG A 13 21.56 11.31 0.93
C ARG A 13 22.05 10.71 2.24
N ALA A 14 23.09 11.28 2.85
CA ALA A 14 23.60 10.83 4.14
C ALA A 14 22.52 10.91 5.23
N ARG A 15 21.75 11.99 5.28
CA ARG A 15 20.62 12.14 6.21
C ARG A 15 19.53 11.09 5.99
N LEU A 16 19.15 10.86 4.73
CA LEU A 16 18.15 9.85 4.38
C LEU A 16 18.62 8.44 4.76
N GLU A 17 19.86 8.09 4.44
CA GLU A 17 20.45 6.79 4.78
C GLU A 17 20.49 6.59 6.31
N THR A 18 20.88 7.61 7.08
CA THR A 18 20.82 7.58 8.54
C THR A 18 19.40 7.34 9.05
N ALA A 19 18.40 8.09 8.57
CA ALA A 19 17.02 7.94 8.99
C ALA A 19 16.45 6.54 8.67
N LEU A 20 16.80 5.97 7.50
CA LEU A 20 16.39 4.62 7.12
C LEU A 20 17.08 3.54 7.97
N ASN A 21 18.36 3.73 8.30
CA ASN A 21 19.09 2.83 9.19
C ASN A 21 18.50 2.86 10.61
N ASP A 22 18.15 4.03 11.13
CA ASP A 22 17.47 4.17 12.41
C ASP A 22 16.14 3.41 12.39
N LEU A 23 15.34 3.58 11.33
CA LEU A 23 14.08 2.85 11.15
C LEU A 23 14.29 1.33 11.09
N GLN A 24 15.33 0.86 10.43
CA GLN A 24 15.68 -0.56 10.38
C GLN A 24 16.09 -1.09 11.76
N ALA A 25 16.85 -0.33 12.54
CA ALA A 25 17.24 -0.70 13.89
C ALA A 25 16.04 -0.82 14.86
N LEU A 26 14.94 -0.13 14.58
CA LEU A 26 13.69 -0.23 15.33
C LEU A 26 12.83 -1.44 14.90
N THR A 27 13.20 -2.17 13.84
CA THR A 27 12.46 -3.37 13.44
C THR A 27 12.77 -4.54 14.39
N PRO A 28 11.76 -5.28 14.88
CA PRO A 28 12.00 -6.43 15.75
C PRO A 28 12.86 -7.49 15.04
N ALA A 29 13.87 -8.02 15.73
CA ALA A 29 14.77 -9.05 15.18
C ALA A 29 14.01 -10.28 14.62
N THR A 30 12.86 -10.61 15.23
CA THR A 30 11.96 -11.67 14.77
C THR A 30 11.46 -11.47 13.34
N VAL A 31 11.22 -10.23 12.90
CA VAL A 31 10.76 -9.94 11.53
C VAL A 31 11.92 -10.08 10.55
N SER A 32 13.12 -9.63 10.93
CA SER A 32 14.31 -9.74 10.09
C SER A 32 14.75 -11.19 9.88
N ALA A 33 14.62 -12.04 10.92
CA ALA A 33 14.94 -13.46 10.84
C ALA A 33 13.94 -14.28 10.01
N ALA A 34 12.76 -13.71 9.70
CA ALA A 34 11.72 -14.36 8.92
C ALA A 34 11.81 -14.05 7.41
N VAL A 35 12.75 -13.22 6.96
CA VAL A 35 12.95 -12.94 5.53
C VAL A 35 13.67 -14.12 4.87
N VAL A 36 13.13 -14.61 3.77
CA VAL A 36 13.69 -15.73 2.99
C VAL A 36 13.78 -15.37 1.50
N SER A 37 14.79 -15.92 0.84
CA SER A 37 14.97 -15.91 -0.61
C SER A 37 14.48 -17.23 -1.23
N VAL A 38 14.42 -17.29 -2.56
CA VAL A 38 14.03 -18.52 -3.25
C VAL A 38 15.03 -19.62 -2.91
N THR A 39 14.53 -20.84 -2.64
CA THR A 39 15.27 -22.04 -2.20
C THR A 39 15.77 -22.05 -0.76
N ASP A 40 15.56 -20.98 0.01
CA ASP A 40 15.89 -21.02 1.44
C ASP A 40 14.99 -22.01 2.20
N ILE A 41 15.58 -22.72 3.15
CA ILE A 41 14.89 -23.64 4.05
C ILE A 41 14.18 -22.81 5.13
N ILE A 42 12.89 -23.08 5.32
CA ILE A 42 12.08 -22.42 6.34
C ILE A 42 12.16 -23.24 7.62
N PRO A 43 12.74 -22.71 8.71
CA PRO A 43 12.88 -23.45 9.95
C PRO A 43 11.51 -23.76 10.55
N ILE A 44 11.27 -25.04 10.78
CA ILE A 44 10.05 -25.58 11.39
C ILE A 44 10.31 -25.75 12.89
N ASN A 45 9.58 -25.01 13.73
CA ASN A 45 9.82 -24.99 15.18
C ASN A 45 8.95 -25.94 16.02
N HIS A 46 8.10 -26.80 15.46
CA HIS A 46 7.23 -27.66 16.28
C HIS A 46 6.94 -29.07 15.73
N GLU A 47 6.83 -30.02 16.67
CA GLU A 47 6.40 -31.41 16.49
C GLU A 47 4.94 -31.48 16.02
N GLY A 48 4.72 -31.89 14.77
CA GLY A 48 3.38 -32.17 14.21
C GLY A 48 3.30 -31.92 12.70
N ASN A 49 2.22 -32.41 12.07
CA ASN A 49 1.99 -32.14 10.65
C ASN A 49 1.69 -30.66 10.41
N ILE A 50 2.56 -30.00 9.65
CA ILE A 50 2.44 -28.61 9.24
C ILE A 50 1.64 -28.52 7.94
N LEU A 51 0.80 -27.49 7.85
CA LEU A 51 0.10 -27.14 6.64
C LEU A 51 0.96 -26.17 5.84
N ARG A 52 1.11 -26.45 4.55
CA ARG A 52 1.86 -25.59 3.63
C ARG A 52 0.89 -24.70 2.87
N GLY A 53 1.08 -23.40 2.98
CA GLY A 53 0.35 -22.41 2.24
C GLY A 53 1.02 -22.08 0.91
N HIS A 54 0.65 -20.93 0.34
CA HIS A 54 1.23 -20.48 -0.91
C HIS A 54 2.74 -20.19 -0.78
N TRP A 55 3.44 -20.48 -1.87
CA TRP A 55 4.86 -20.17 -2.08
C TRP A 55 5.83 -20.94 -1.20
N THR A 56 5.37 -22.07 -0.66
CA THR A 56 6.21 -23.05 0.02
C THR A 56 6.11 -24.40 -0.70
N SER A 57 7.18 -25.18 -0.66
CA SER A 57 7.25 -26.50 -1.30
C SER A 57 7.96 -27.50 -0.40
N ASP A 58 7.73 -28.79 -0.65
CA ASP A 58 8.52 -29.87 -0.07
C ASP A 58 9.73 -30.12 -0.94
N GLN A 59 10.92 -30.11 -0.35
CA GLN A 59 12.10 -30.71 -0.96
C GLN A 59 12.80 -31.56 0.08
N ASP A 60 12.87 -32.86 -0.18
CA ASP A 60 13.54 -33.85 0.68
C ASP A 60 13.07 -33.87 2.14
N GLY A 61 11.78 -33.57 2.39
CA GLY A 61 11.19 -33.52 3.73
C GLY A 61 11.34 -32.17 4.44
N GLU A 62 12.02 -31.21 3.80
CA GLU A 62 12.18 -29.85 4.28
C GLU A 62 11.23 -28.90 3.55
N VAL A 63 10.72 -27.90 4.28
CA VAL A 63 9.88 -26.86 3.68
C VAL A 63 10.78 -25.75 3.13
N VAL A 64 10.73 -25.56 1.82
CA VAL A 64 11.53 -24.56 1.11
C VAL A 64 10.66 -23.42 0.57
N ALA A 65 11.24 -22.22 0.52
CA ALA A 65 10.62 -21.05 -0.09
C ALA A 65 10.69 -21.12 -1.63
N THR A 66 9.56 -20.91 -2.31
CA THR A 66 9.53 -20.82 -3.78
C THR A 66 9.54 -19.37 -4.29
N LEU A 67 9.51 -18.38 -3.39
CA LEU A 67 9.47 -16.95 -3.70
C LEU A 67 10.15 -16.14 -2.59
N CYS A 68 10.80 -15.02 -2.91
CA CYS A 68 11.34 -14.12 -1.87
C CYS A 68 10.21 -13.44 -1.09
N GLY A 69 10.30 -13.44 0.23
CA GLY A 69 9.25 -12.89 1.09
C GLY A 69 9.56 -12.98 2.57
N VAL A 70 8.55 -12.65 3.37
CA VAL A 70 8.58 -12.84 4.82
C VAL A 70 7.74 -14.06 5.17
N VAL A 71 8.30 -14.98 5.94
CA VAL A 71 7.59 -16.16 6.46
C VAL A 71 6.53 -15.71 7.46
N GLU A 72 5.29 -16.18 7.26
CA GLU A 72 4.16 -15.95 8.14
C GLU A 72 3.56 -17.28 8.60
N TRP A 73 3.35 -17.39 9.91
CA TRP A 73 2.70 -18.52 10.55
C TRP A 73 1.29 -18.14 10.98
N VAL A 74 0.31 -18.95 10.58
CA VAL A 74 -1.07 -18.88 11.06
C VAL A 74 -1.45 -20.26 11.59
N ASP A 75 -1.42 -20.41 12.91
CA ASP A 75 -1.52 -21.71 13.58
C ASP A 75 -0.48 -22.71 13.04
N LYS A 76 -0.93 -23.76 12.35
CA LYS A 76 -0.09 -24.78 11.72
C LYS A 76 0.22 -24.49 10.25
N LEU A 77 -0.26 -23.38 9.70
CA LEU A 77 -0.06 -22.99 8.31
C LEU A 77 1.16 -22.09 8.15
N VAL A 78 2.14 -22.54 7.36
CA VAL A 78 3.29 -21.73 6.95
C VAL A 78 3.10 -21.23 5.53
N HIS A 79 3.24 -19.92 5.32
CA HIS A 79 3.17 -19.32 3.99
C HIS A 79 4.10 -18.10 3.89
N LEU A 80 4.39 -17.67 2.66
CA LEU A 80 5.19 -16.48 2.44
C LEU A 80 4.32 -15.29 2.07
N ARG A 81 4.64 -14.13 2.65
CA ARG A 81 4.21 -12.82 2.19
C ARG A 81 5.23 -12.29 1.19
N PRO A 82 4.91 -12.23 -0.12
CA PRO A 82 5.86 -11.73 -1.12
C PRO A 82 6.22 -10.27 -0.86
N LEU A 83 7.42 -9.85 -1.25
CA LEU A 83 7.86 -8.45 -1.10
C LEU A 83 7.09 -7.47 -2.00
N LYS A 84 6.65 -7.94 -3.18
CA LYS A 84 5.86 -7.15 -4.15
C LYS A 84 4.62 -7.94 -4.60
N PRO A 85 3.62 -8.11 -3.72
CA PRO A 85 2.43 -8.87 -4.07
C PRO A 85 1.52 -8.07 -4.99
N ARG A 86 0.81 -8.77 -5.89
CA ARG A 86 -0.43 -8.24 -6.47
C ARG A 86 -1.53 -8.32 -5.41
N TYR A 87 -2.49 -7.39 -5.48
CA TYR A 87 -3.65 -7.44 -4.60
C TYR A 87 -4.38 -8.79 -4.75
N LYS A 88 -4.56 -9.49 -3.63
CA LYS A 88 -5.39 -10.70 -3.52
C LYS A 88 -6.66 -10.29 -2.81
N ALA A 89 -7.78 -10.33 -3.53
CA ALA A 89 -9.07 -9.97 -2.97
C ALA A 89 -9.45 -10.86 -1.78
N LYS A 90 -10.12 -10.27 -0.80
CA LYS A 90 -10.79 -10.96 0.29
C LYS A 90 -12.23 -10.48 0.38
N VAL A 91 -13.13 -11.34 0.85
CA VAL A 91 -14.53 -10.95 1.09
C VAL A 91 -14.57 -9.76 2.06
N HIS A 92 -15.45 -8.81 1.78
CA HIS A 92 -15.61 -7.53 2.48
C HIS A 92 -14.50 -6.51 2.28
N ASP A 93 -13.52 -6.77 1.41
CA ASP A 93 -12.59 -5.72 1.01
C ASP A 93 -13.33 -4.64 0.21
N MET A 94 -13.12 -3.38 0.56
CA MET A 94 -13.56 -2.22 -0.21
C MET A 94 -12.48 -1.85 -1.23
N ILE A 95 -12.84 -1.87 -2.51
CA ILE A 95 -11.91 -1.64 -3.62
C ILE A 95 -12.33 -0.46 -4.48
N VAL A 96 -11.34 0.20 -5.08
CA VAL A 96 -11.53 1.21 -6.11
C VAL A 96 -11.03 0.63 -7.43
N GLY A 97 -11.94 0.49 -8.39
CA GLY A 97 -11.67 -0.04 -9.71
C GLY A 97 -11.80 1.03 -10.79
N ARG A 98 -11.16 0.80 -11.93
CA ARG A 98 -11.43 1.54 -13.16
C ARG A 98 -12.18 0.62 -14.12
N VAL A 99 -13.31 1.09 -14.64
CA VAL A 99 -14.12 0.36 -15.62
C VAL A 99 -13.30 0.19 -16.89
N ILE A 100 -13.09 -1.06 -17.29
CA ILE A 100 -12.52 -1.44 -18.57
C ILE A 100 -13.59 -2.21 -19.35
N GLN A 101 -13.74 -1.95 -20.64
CA GLN A 101 -14.68 -2.71 -21.45
C GLN A 101 -14.13 -4.12 -21.71
N GLY A 102 -14.54 -5.08 -20.88
CA GLY A 102 -14.24 -6.50 -21.01
C GLY A 102 -15.54 -7.29 -21.18
N ARG A 103 -15.72 -7.95 -22.32
CA ARG A 103 -16.95 -8.67 -22.68
C ARG A 103 -17.16 -9.90 -21.77
N ARG A 104 -18.22 -9.93 -20.96
CA ARG A 104 -18.70 -11.14 -20.28
C ARG A 104 -19.87 -11.78 -21.03
N THR A 105 -20.90 -11.01 -21.39
CA THR A 105 -21.99 -11.45 -22.28
C THR A 105 -22.55 -10.28 -23.12
N ALA A 106 -23.33 -10.57 -24.17
CA ALA A 106 -23.97 -9.54 -25.01
C ALA A 106 -25.09 -8.76 -24.29
N VAL A 107 -25.69 -9.34 -23.24
CA VAL A 107 -26.71 -8.69 -22.40
C VAL A 107 -26.03 -7.71 -21.43
N ASP A 108 -24.92 -8.12 -20.82
CA ASP A 108 -24.11 -7.24 -19.96
C ASP A 108 -23.63 -6.00 -20.72
N GLU A 109 -23.40 -6.09 -22.04
CA GLU A 109 -22.93 -4.97 -22.86
C GLU A 109 -23.96 -3.83 -23.00
N LEU A 110 -25.25 -4.15 -23.11
CA LEU A 110 -26.31 -3.15 -23.26
C LEU A 110 -26.61 -2.44 -21.93
N ASP A 111 -26.61 -3.20 -20.83
CA ASP A 111 -26.89 -2.64 -19.50
C ASP A 111 -25.70 -1.86 -18.94
N MET A 112 -24.47 -2.36 -19.09
CA MET A 112 -23.26 -1.67 -18.58
C MET A 112 -23.09 -0.28 -19.21
N ARG A 113 -23.32 -0.11 -20.51
CA ARG A 113 -23.21 1.19 -21.20
C ARG A 113 -24.26 2.22 -20.75
N SER A 114 -25.39 1.75 -20.22
CA SER A 114 -26.40 2.65 -19.65
C SER A 114 -25.97 3.21 -18.29
N ILE A 115 -25.11 2.48 -17.58
CA ILE A 115 -24.70 2.80 -16.21
C ILE A 115 -23.31 3.45 -16.20
N PHE A 116 -22.28 2.84 -16.77
CA PHE A 116 -20.89 3.28 -16.70
C PHE A 116 -20.28 3.53 -18.08
N ASP A 117 -19.41 4.53 -18.15
CA ASP A 117 -18.58 4.81 -19.31
C ASP A 117 -17.17 4.19 -19.13
N GLU A 118 -16.46 3.93 -20.24
CA GLU A 118 -15.08 3.42 -20.16
C GLU A 118 -14.20 4.37 -19.34
N ASN A 119 -13.37 3.81 -18.46
CA ASN A 119 -12.50 4.52 -17.52
C ASN A 119 -13.17 5.20 -16.33
N ASP A 120 -14.48 5.00 -16.13
CA ASP A 120 -15.14 5.42 -14.89
C ASP A 120 -14.45 4.80 -13.67
N VAL A 121 -14.35 5.58 -12.59
CA VAL A 121 -13.85 5.09 -11.30
C VAL A 121 -15.03 4.62 -10.47
N VAL A 122 -14.98 3.37 -10.00
CA VAL A 122 -16.07 2.74 -9.25
C VAL A 122 -15.57 2.23 -7.91
N TYR A 123 -16.42 2.34 -6.89
CA TYR A 123 -16.20 1.77 -5.57
C TYR A 123 -17.05 0.52 -5.44
N ALA A 124 -16.44 -0.60 -5.07
CA ALA A 124 -17.12 -1.87 -4.92
C ALA A 124 -16.62 -2.62 -3.69
N GLU A 125 -17.51 -3.42 -3.13
CA GLU A 125 -17.16 -4.40 -2.10
C GLU A 125 -16.99 -5.76 -2.76
N VAL A 126 -16.00 -6.54 -2.32
CA VAL A 126 -15.87 -7.95 -2.71
C VAL A 126 -16.91 -8.75 -1.93
N HIS A 127 -17.98 -9.17 -2.61
CA HIS A 127 -19.08 -9.93 -2.02
C HIS A 127 -18.73 -11.40 -1.87
N GLY A 128 -18.00 -11.95 -2.84
CA GLY A 128 -17.69 -13.37 -2.91
C GLY A 128 -16.72 -13.70 -4.03
N PHE A 129 -16.65 -14.98 -4.38
CA PHE A 129 -15.82 -15.49 -5.45
C PHE A 129 -16.61 -16.45 -6.32
N GLN A 130 -16.40 -16.35 -7.63
CA GLN A 130 -16.88 -17.34 -8.58
C GLN A 130 -16.05 -18.64 -8.48
N HIS A 131 -16.52 -19.71 -9.11
CA HIS A 131 -15.84 -21.01 -9.09
C HIS A 131 -14.41 -20.98 -9.68
N ASP A 132 -14.09 -20.00 -10.52
CA ASP A 132 -12.76 -19.79 -11.11
C ASP A 132 -11.82 -18.96 -10.21
N GLY A 133 -12.30 -18.49 -9.05
CA GLY A 133 -11.58 -17.60 -8.14
C GLY A 133 -11.64 -16.11 -8.52
N SER A 134 -12.40 -15.74 -9.56
CA SER A 134 -12.65 -14.33 -9.87
C SER A 134 -13.52 -13.68 -8.80
N PRO A 135 -13.21 -12.46 -8.34
CA PRO A 135 -14.01 -11.79 -7.32
C PRO A 135 -15.36 -11.38 -7.90
N GLU A 136 -16.41 -11.62 -7.13
CA GLU A 136 -17.74 -11.08 -7.36
C GLU A 136 -17.87 -9.75 -6.62
N LEU A 137 -18.19 -8.69 -7.37
CA LEU A 137 -18.16 -7.31 -6.87
C LEU A 137 -19.57 -6.77 -6.76
N GLU A 138 -19.87 -6.19 -5.60
CA GLU A 138 -21.11 -5.46 -5.35
C GLU A 138 -20.79 -3.96 -5.34
N ALA A 139 -21.33 -3.22 -6.31
CA ALA A 139 -21.15 -1.78 -6.36
C ALA A 139 -21.90 -1.13 -5.19
N ARG A 140 -21.17 -0.46 -4.28
CA ARG A 140 -21.76 0.23 -3.11
C ARG A 140 -22.06 1.71 -3.36
N SER A 141 -21.83 2.22 -4.58
CA SER A 141 -21.92 3.66 -4.89
C SER A 141 -23.05 3.99 -5.90
N GLN A 142 -23.84 5.01 -5.53
CA GLN A 142 -24.54 5.92 -6.43
C GLN A 142 -23.47 6.71 -7.23
N LYS A 143 -23.50 6.63 -8.56
CA LYS A 143 -22.62 7.31 -9.55
C LYS A 143 -21.89 8.55 -8.99
N CYS A 144 -20.68 8.39 -8.44
CA CYS A 144 -19.76 9.51 -8.23
C CYS A 144 -19.03 9.77 -9.56
N GLY A 145 -19.71 10.41 -10.50
CA GLY A 145 -19.15 10.63 -11.84
C GLY A 145 -20.14 11.06 -12.92
N LYS A 146 -21.46 10.99 -12.67
CA LYS A 146 -22.46 11.62 -13.54
C LYS A 146 -23.12 12.82 -12.85
N GLU A 147 -22.31 13.75 -12.32
CA GLU A 147 -22.72 15.14 -12.53
C GLU A 147 -22.59 15.34 -14.03
N LYS A 148 -23.74 15.39 -14.72
CA LYS A 148 -23.77 15.93 -16.08
C LYS A 148 -22.92 17.19 -16.01
N ARG A 149 -21.90 17.30 -16.86
CA ARG A 149 -21.27 18.58 -17.18
C ARG A 149 -22.34 19.45 -17.83
N THR A 150 -23.34 19.88 -17.08
CA THR A 150 -24.04 21.12 -17.35
C THR A 150 -22.97 22.17 -17.23
N GLU A 151 -22.67 22.80 -18.36
CA GLU A 151 -21.66 23.83 -18.54
C GLU A 151 -22.02 25.09 -17.73
N VAL A 152 -22.03 24.98 -16.40
CA VAL A 152 -22.06 26.12 -15.46
C VAL A 152 -21.32 25.69 -14.19
N GLU A 153 -20.07 26.12 -14.12
CA GLU A 153 -19.24 26.36 -12.94
C GLU A 153 -19.67 25.80 -11.58
N ASN A 154 -18.96 24.76 -11.12
CA ASN A 154 -18.53 24.66 -9.73
C ASN A 154 -17.06 24.18 -9.73
N SER A 155 -16.15 25.09 -10.09
CA SER A 155 -14.72 24.83 -9.91
C SER A 155 -14.47 24.55 -8.43
N CYS A 156 -13.87 23.39 -8.11
CA CYS A 156 -13.41 23.09 -6.76
C CYS A 156 -12.62 24.30 -6.21
N PRO A 157 -12.98 24.84 -5.02
CA PRO A 157 -12.29 25.99 -4.44
C PRO A 157 -10.78 25.77 -4.40
N VAL A 158 -10.00 26.83 -4.63
CA VAL A 158 -8.54 26.75 -4.75
C VAL A 158 -7.94 26.15 -3.48
N GLU A 159 -8.51 26.49 -2.32
CA GLU A 159 -8.14 25.98 -1.01
C GLU A 159 -8.37 24.46 -0.94
N THR A 160 -9.56 23.98 -1.31
CA THR A 160 -9.89 22.55 -1.31
C THR A 160 -8.98 21.77 -2.27
N ARG A 161 -8.74 22.31 -3.47
CA ARG A 161 -7.80 21.72 -4.43
C ARG A 161 -6.40 21.62 -3.85
N ASN A 162 -5.94 22.66 -3.15
CA ASN A 162 -4.62 22.65 -2.51
C ASN A 162 -4.53 21.55 -1.44
N HIS A 163 -5.54 21.38 -0.60
CA HIS A 163 -5.58 20.29 0.39
C HIS A 163 -5.54 18.91 -0.27
N ILE A 164 -6.33 18.69 -1.34
CA ILE A 164 -6.33 17.44 -2.10
C ILE A 164 -4.93 17.16 -2.67
N CYS A 165 -4.29 18.17 -3.28
CA CYS A 165 -2.93 18.02 -3.82
C CYS A 165 -1.91 17.70 -2.73
N ARG A 166 -2.00 18.33 -1.55
CA ARG A 166 -1.12 18.05 -0.41
C ARG A 166 -1.27 16.62 0.09
N LEU A 167 -2.51 16.15 0.30
CA LEU A 167 -2.77 14.77 0.71
C LEU A 167 -2.28 13.76 -0.34
N ALA A 168 -2.54 14.02 -1.62
CA ALA A 168 -2.07 13.17 -2.71
C ALA A 168 -0.53 13.09 -2.76
N ASN A 169 0.15 14.22 -2.54
CA ASN A 169 1.60 14.24 -2.51
C ASN A 169 2.17 13.63 -1.23
N ALA A 170 1.51 13.75 -0.08
CA ALA A 170 1.86 13.03 1.14
C ALA A 170 1.83 11.51 0.89
N VAL A 171 0.75 10.97 0.30
CA VAL A 171 0.66 9.55 -0.07
C VAL A 171 1.83 9.14 -0.97
N ARG A 172 2.20 9.97 -1.96
CA ARG A 172 3.31 9.69 -2.87
C ARG A 172 4.67 9.69 -2.18
N VAL A 173 4.94 10.66 -1.31
CA VAL A 173 6.19 10.74 -0.53
C VAL A 173 6.31 9.51 0.37
N LEU A 174 5.27 9.21 1.15
CA LEU A 174 5.25 8.07 2.06
C LEU A 174 5.41 6.74 1.32
N SER A 175 4.73 6.59 0.18
CA SER A 175 4.87 5.39 -0.67
C SER A 175 6.28 5.25 -1.25
N ALA A 176 6.91 6.36 -1.65
CA ALA A 176 8.28 6.35 -2.18
C ALA A 176 9.31 5.97 -1.10
N LEU A 177 9.05 6.34 0.16
CA LEU A 177 9.86 5.96 1.32
C LEU A 177 9.56 4.53 1.83
N GLY A 178 8.56 3.84 1.26
CA GLY A 178 8.19 2.49 1.67
C GLY A 178 7.44 2.41 3.00
N PHE A 179 6.80 3.51 3.43
CA PHE A 179 6.06 3.54 4.69
C PHE A 179 4.62 3.02 4.52
N THR A 180 4.13 2.34 5.55
CA THR A 180 2.72 1.95 5.64
C THR A 180 1.85 3.20 5.68
N LEU A 181 0.86 3.26 4.78
CA LEU A 181 -0.05 4.40 4.69
C LEU A 181 -1.14 4.27 5.75
N THR A 182 -1.15 5.16 6.72
CA THR A 182 -2.24 5.34 7.68
C THR A 182 -2.83 6.74 7.53
N ALA A 183 -4.11 6.91 7.87
CA ALA A 183 -4.76 8.22 7.81
C ALA A 183 -3.99 9.28 8.63
N GLU A 184 -3.55 8.89 9.83
CA GLU A 184 -2.72 9.71 10.72
C GLU A 184 -1.45 10.19 10.02
N LEU A 185 -0.63 9.27 9.47
CA LEU A 185 0.64 9.62 8.85
C LEU A 185 0.46 10.49 7.58
N ILE A 186 -0.61 10.23 6.81
CA ILE A 186 -0.94 11.04 5.63
C ILE A 186 -1.30 12.47 6.03
N ILE A 187 -2.15 12.64 7.05
CA ILE A 187 -2.57 13.95 7.56
C ILE A 187 -1.37 14.70 8.14
N GLU A 188 -0.59 14.06 9.01
CA GLU A 188 0.61 14.66 9.61
C GLU A 188 1.62 15.12 8.55
N THR A 189 1.84 14.31 7.50
CA THR A 189 2.75 14.68 6.41
C THR A 189 2.23 15.87 5.61
N ALA A 190 0.91 15.93 5.35
CA ALA A 190 0.30 17.06 4.66
C ALA A 190 0.37 18.35 5.51
N GLU A 191 0.13 18.26 6.81
CA GLU A 191 0.25 19.37 7.76
C GLU A 191 1.70 19.84 7.91
N ALA A 192 2.65 18.92 7.99
CA ALA A 192 4.07 19.25 8.11
C ALA A 192 4.60 20.02 6.89
N SER A 193 4.04 19.77 5.70
CA SER A 193 4.29 20.60 4.50
C SER A 193 3.79 22.03 4.69
N SER A 194 2.58 22.21 5.23
CA SER A 194 2.01 23.53 5.51
C SER A 194 2.81 24.28 6.59
N SER A 195 3.17 23.62 7.69
CA SER A 195 3.96 24.22 8.77
C SER A 195 5.37 24.61 8.34
N SER A 196 5.93 23.89 7.37
CA SER A 196 7.27 24.18 6.81
C SER A 196 7.22 25.16 5.62
N ASN A 197 6.04 25.75 5.33
CA ASN A 197 5.79 26.64 4.18
C ASN A 197 6.23 26.06 2.82
N ILE A 198 6.07 24.74 2.66
CA ILE A 198 6.37 24.04 1.40
C ILE A 198 5.10 24.02 0.56
N ALA A 199 5.20 24.45 -0.69
CA ALA A 199 4.07 24.40 -1.61
C ALA A 199 3.76 22.96 -2.02
N ALA A 200 2.50 22.67 -2.38
CA ALA A 200 2.09 21.30 -2.68
C ALA A 200 2.92 20.65 -3.79
N ASN A 201 3.27 21.40 -4.84
CA ASN A 201 4.13 20.96 -5.95
C ASN A 201 5.57 20.66 -5.52
N ASP A 202 6.07 21.25 -4.44
CA ASP A 202 7.43 21.10 -3.96
C ASP A 202 7.59 19.95 -2.95
N MET A 203 6.49 19.35 -2.48
CA MET A 203 6.51 18.20 -1.56
C MET A 203 7.27 16.99 -2.13
N LEU A 204 7.36 16.84 -3.45
CA LEU A 204 8.10 15.73 -4.06
C LEU A 204 9.61 16.00 -4.16
N GLY A 205 10.08 17.14 -3.65
CA GLY A 205 11.49 17.49 -3.60
C GLY A 205 12.28 16.66 -2.58
N ALA A 206 13.57 16.46 -2.87
CA ALA A 206 14.47 15.65 -2.06
C ALA A 206 14.48 16.06 -0.57
N GLU A 207 14.49 17.36 -0.29
CA GLU A 207 14.54 17.86 1.09
C GLU A 207 13.31 17.47 1.90
N PHE A 208 12.11 17.60 1.32
CA PHE A 208 10.88 17.23 2.03
C PHE A 208 10.77 15.72 2.25
N CYS A 209 11.21 14.91 1.28
CA CYS A 209 11.30 13.46 1.44
C CYS A 209 12.24 13.07 2.60
N VAL A 210 13.43 13.67 2.66
CA VAL A 210 14.41 13.44 3.75
C VAL A 210 13.82 13.82 5.10
N GLN A 211 13.23 15.01 5.22
CA GLN A 211 12.59 15.46 6.45
C GLN A 211 11.43 14.56 6.88
N THR A 212 10.67 14.03 5.92
CA THR A 212 9.57 13.08 6.21
C THR A 212 10.13 11.77 6.78
N ALA A 213 11.22 11.24 6.23
CA ALA A 213 11.89 10.05 6.77
C ALA A 213 12.44 10.28 8.18
N GLU A 214 13.11 11.43 8.42
CA GLU A 214 13.64 11.81 9.74
C GLU A 214 12.51 11.94 10.78
N ARG A 215 11.40 12.57 10.42
CA ARG A 215 10.23 12.71 11.30
C ARG A 215 9.64 11.35 11.65
N GLU A 216 9.50 10.45 10.67
CA GLU A 216 8.98 9.10 10.92
C GLU A 216 9.92 8.27 11.79
N ALA A 217 11.23 8.35 11.57
CA ALA A 217 12.23 7.70 12.43
C ALA A 217 12.11 8.15 13.89
N LYS A 218 12.03 9.47 14.09
CA LYS A 218 11.84 10.05 15.42
C LYS A 218 10.51 9.60 16.05
N ARG A 219 9.41 9.65 15.30
CA ARG A 219 8.08 9.25 15.77
C ARG A 219 8.06 7.80 16.26
N ARG A 220 8.66 6.87 15.51
CA ARG A 220 8.74 5.45 15.92
C ARG A 220 9.64 5.24 17.14
N ALA A 221 10.76 5.96 17.23
CA ALA A 221 11.64 5.91 18.39
C ALA A 221 10.93 6.39 19.67
N ASP A 222 10.14 7.47 19.58
CA ASP A 222 9.38 8.01 20.70
C ASP A 222 8.26 7.07 21.15
N LEU A 223 7.54 6.45 20.21
CA LEU A 223 6.51 5.44 20.52
C LEU A 223 7.09 4.22 21.24
N LEU A 224 8.30 3.78 20.87
CA LEU A 224 8.99 2.68 21.55
C LEU A 224 9.42 3.07 22.96
N ARG A 225 9.93 4.29 23.16
CA ARG A 225 10.27 4.80 24.51
C ARG A 225 9.06 4.82 25.43
N GLN A 226 7.90 5.26 24.95
CA GLN A 226 6.67 5.29 25.75
C GLN A 226 6.19 3.89 26.17
N LYS A 227 6.36 2.89 25.29
CA LYS A 227 6.02 1.48 25.60
C LYS A 227 6.93 0.82 26.64
N VAL A 228 8.16 1.30 26.81
CA VAL A 228 9.10 0.75 27.82
C VAL A 228 8.84 1.34 29.21
N VAL A 229 8.17 2.49 29.30
CA VAL A 229 7.88 3.21 30.55
C VAL A 229 6.49 2.87 31.13
N SER A 230 5.63 2.21 30.35
CA SER A 230 4.28 1.77 30.77
C SER A 230 4.27 0.29 31.13
#